data_AF-M4QHP3-F1
#
_entry.id   AF-M4QHP3-F1
#
_cell.length_a   1.000
_cell.length_b   1.000
_cell.length_c   1.000
_cell.angle_alpha   90.00
_cell.angle_beta   90.00
_cell.angle_gamma   90.00
#
_symmetry.space_group_name_H-M   'P 1'
#
loop_
_entity.id
_entity.type
_entity.pdbx_description
1 polymer ?
#
loop_
_entity_poly.entity_id
_entity_poly.type
_entity_poly.pdbx_seq_one_letter_code
_entity_poly.pdbx_strand_id
1 'polypeptide(L)'
;HQKIGLKYFEEFEKRIPRVEMEKMEVLILGELKKIDPEYIGTICGSYRRGAASSGDIDILLTHPSYTSQTEKQPKLLHAVVDHLESVGFVTDTLSK
;
A
#
# COMPACT_ATOMS: atom_id res chain seq x y z
N HIS A 1 -2.49 -14.90 -8.30
CA HIS A 1 -1.09 -14.55 -8.66
C HIS A 1 -0.74 -14.69 -10.15
N GLN A 2 -0.46 -15.88 -10.72
CA GLN A 2 0.15 -16.00 -12.07
C GLN A 2 -0.64 -15.33 -13.21
N LYS A 3 -1.97 -15.44 -13.22
CA LYS A 3 -2.83 -14.78 -14.24
C LYS A 3 -2.70 -13.26 -14.23
N ILE A 4 -2.61 -12.67 -13.04
CA ILE A 4 -2.44 -11.21 -12.87
C ILE A 4 -1.03 -10.80 -13.32
N GLY A 5 -0.02 -11.59 -12.95
CA GLY A 5 1.35 -11.37 -13.43
C GLY A 5 1.47 -11.40 -14.95
N LEU A 6 0.74 -12.29 -15.63
CA LEU A 6 0.68 -12.31 -17.10
C LEU A 6 -0.07 -11.10 -17.67
N LYS A 7 -1.18 -10.68 -17.04
CA LYS A 7 -1.98 -9.53 -17.47
C LYS A 7 -1.18 -8.22 -17.46
N TYR A 8 -0.31 -8.04 -16.47
CA TYR A 8 0.44 -6.80 -16.24
C TYR A 8 1.95 -6.97 -16.47
N PHE A 9 2.37 -7.97 -17.24
CA PHE A 9 3.79 -8.33 -17.40
C PHE A 9 4.67 -7.13 -17.77
N GLU A 10 4.32 -6.41 -18.84
CA GLU A 10 5.08 -5.24 -19.30
C GLU A 10 5.00 -4.05 -18.34
N GLU A 11 3.91 -3.94 -17.58
CA GLU A 11 3.72 -2.85 -16.62
C GLU A 11 4.54 -3.06 -15.35
N PHE A 12 4.63 -4.30 -14.87
CA PHE A 12 5.43 -4.66 -13.69
C PHE A 12 6.95 -4.58 -13.92
N GLU A 13 7.41 -4.62 -15.18
CA GLU A 13 8.82 -4.38 -15.50
C GLU A 13 9.19 -2.89 -15.51
N LYS A 14 8.21 -1.96 -15.56
CA LYS A 14 8.48 -0.52 -15.57
C LYS A 14 8.90 -0.04 -14.18
N ARG A 15 9.86 0.88 -14.16
CA ARG A 15 10.26 1.60 -12.94
C ARG A 15 9.29 2.74 -12.67
N ILE A 16 8.96 2.95 -11.40
CA ILE A 16 8.13 4.04 -10.91
C ILE A 16 9.02 5.23 -10.57
N PRO A 17 8.93 6.39 -11.26
CA PRO A 17 9.69 7.57 -10.91
C PRO A 17 9.35 8.07 -9.50
N ARG A 18 10.32 8.66 -8.79
CA ARG A 18 10.11 9.14 -7.42
C ARG A 18 8.94 10.14 -7.30
N VAL A 19 8.75 11.01 -8.29
CA VAL A 19 7.64 11.97 -8.32
C VAL A 19 6.27 11.28 -8.33
N GLU A 20 6.18 10.10 -8.92
CA GLU A 20 4.95 9.29 -8.89
C GLU A 20 4.77 8.61 -7.53
N MET A 21 5.85 8.11 -6.92
CA MET A 21 5.84 7.59 -5.55
C MET A 21 5.36 8.63 -4.53
N GLU A 22 5.79 9.88 -4.66
CA GLU A 22 5.37 11.01 -3.81
C GLU A 22 3.87 11.30 -3.95
N LYS A 23 3.31 11.22 -5.16
CA LYS A 23 1.87 11.36 -5.39
C LYS A 23 1.08 10.22 -4.75
N MET A 24 1.56 8.98 -4.89
CA MET A 24 0.94 7.82 -4.26
C MET A 24 0.99 7.93 -2.73
N GLU A 25 2.11 8.38 -2.15
CA GLU A 25 2.22 8.63 -0.71
C GLU A 25 1.14 9.60 -0.22
N VAL A 26 0.99 10.76 -0.86
CA VAL A 26 -0.02 11.75 -0.47
C VAL A 26 -1.43 11.17 -0.55
N LEU A 27 -1.74 10.43 -1.61
CA LEU A 27 -3.05 9.79 -1.79
C LEU A 27 -3.31 8.75 -0.69
N ILE A 28 -2.40 7.78 -0.53
CA ILE A 28 -2.54 6.69 0.45
C ILE A 28 -2.70 7.26 1.86
N LEU A 29 -1.82 8.17 2.28
CA LEU A 29 -1.89 8.76 3.62
C LEU A 29 -3.16 9.61 3.81
N GLY A 30 -3.66 10.23 2.75
CA GLY A 30 -4.94 10.94 2.75
C GLY A 30 -6.13 9.99 2.93
N GLU A 31 -6.14 8.84 2.23
CA GLU A 31 -7.20 7.84 2.35
C GLU A 31 -7.17 7.13 3.71
N LEU A 32 -6.00 6.78 4.25
CA LEU A 32 -5.89 6.15 5.58
C LEU A 32 -6.56 6.99 6.67
N LYS A 33 -6.38 8.32 6.64
CA LYS A 33 -7.01 9.24 7.58
C LYS A 33 -8.54 9.26 7.51
N LYS A 34 -9.13 8.93 6.36
CA LYS A 34 -10.60 8.85 6.20
C LYS A 34 -11.16 7.56 6.79
N ILE A 35 -10.37 6.50 6.83
CA ILE A 35 -10.75 5.20 7.40
C ILE A 35 -10.69 5.29 8.92
N ASP A 36 -9.52 5.65 9.45
CA ASP A 36 -9.30 5.89 10.87
C ASP A 36 -8.11 6.85 11.04
N PRO A 37 -8.26 7.99 11.74
CA PRO A 37 -7.15 8.91 12.00
C PRO A 37 -6.02 8.29 12.84
N GLU A 38 -6.24 7.16 13.52
CA GLU A 38 -5.22 6.44 14.29
C GLU A 38 -4.30 5.55 13.43
N TYR A 39 -4.63 5.32 12.15
CA TYR A 39 -3.71 4.63 11.24
C TYR A 39 -2.46 5.46 10.99
N ILE A 40 -1.29 4.82 11.09
CA ILE A 40 -0.02 5.38 10.64
C ILE A 40 0.49 4.52 9.48
N GLY A 41 0.49 5.10 8.28
CA GLY A 41 1.15 4.56 7.11
C GLY A 41 2.55 5.14 6.94
N THR A 42 3.52 4.33 6.53
CA THR A 42 4.87 4.77 6.18
C THR A 42 5.31 4.10 4.89
N ILE A 43 5.67 4.90 3.87
CA ILE A 43 6.23 4.35 2.64
C ILE A 43 7.68 3.93 2.89
N CYS A 44 7.99 2.69 2.57
CA CYS A 44 9.22 2.00 2.91
C CYS A 44 10.07 1.71 1.66
N GLY A 45 10.79 0.59 1.65
CA GLY A 45 11.45 0.10 0.45
C GLY A 45 12.56 0.99 -0.09
N SER A 46 12.73 0.92 -1.40
CA SER A 46 13.69 1.75 -2.15
C SER A 46 13.38 3.25 -2.03
N TYR A 47 12.10 3.61 -1.91
CA TYR A 47 11.65 4.99 -1.73
C TYR A 47 12.23 5.62 -0.46
N ARG A 48 12.12 4.92 0.68
CA ARG A 48 12.67 5.36 1.97
C ARG A 48 14.20 5.45 1.99
N ARG A 49 14.89 4.69 1.13
CA ARG A 49 16.35 4.78 0.94
C ARG A 49 16.77 5.94 0.02
N GLY A 50 15.83 6.72 -0.51
CA GLY A 50 16.12 7.87 -1.35
C GLY A 50 16.35 7.54 -2.83
N ALA A 51 15.89 6.38 -3.31
CA ALA A 51 16.02 6.04 -4.72
C ALA A 51 15.26 7.04 -5.63
N ALA A 52 15.84 7.35 -6.79
CA ALA A 52 15.21 8.22 -7.81
C ALA A 52 14.06 7.53 -8.57
N SER A 53 14.01 6.20 -8.53
CA SER A 53 12.89 5.39 -8.97
C SER A 53 12.74 4.16 -8.07
N SER A 54 11.56 3.54 -8.08
CA SER A 54 11.21 2.32 -7.34
C SER A 54 10.68 1.25 -8.30
N GLY A 55 10.67 -0.01 -7.86
CA GLY A 55 10.07 -1.10 -8.64
C GLY A 55 8.58 -1.26 -8.31
N ASP A 56 8.28 -1.05 -7.04
CA ASP A 56 6.98 -1.17 -6.40
C ASP A 56 6.88 -0.16 -5.24
N ILE A 57 5.74 -0.19 -4.55
CA ILE A 57 5.48 0.60 -3.35
C ILE A 57 5.31 -0.32 -2.14
N ASP A 58 6.18 -0.14 -1.16
CA ASP A 58 6.12 -0.83 0.13
C ASP A 58 5.45 0.09 1.17
N ILE A 59 4.43 -0.39 1.88
CA ILE A 59 3.75 0.38 2.92
C ILE A 59 3.81 -0.41 4.24
N LEU A 60 4.42 0.19 5.26
CA LEU A 60 4.28 -0.28 6.63
C LEU A 60 3.07 0.41 7.26
N LEU A 61 2.15 -0.38 7.80
CA LEU A 61 0.92 0.11 8.43
C LEU A 61 0.91 -0.28 9.92
N THR A 62 0.56 0.68 10.78
CA THR A 62 0.33 0.42 12.22
C THR A 62 -0.99 1.03 12.68
N HIS A 63 -1.53 0.49 13.77
CA HIS A 63 -2.74 0.95 14.44
C HIS A 63 -2.63 0.63 15.93
N PRO A 64 -3.01 1.53 16.86
CA PRO A 64 -2.85 1.32 18.29
C PRO A 64 -3.61 0.10 18.83
N SER A 65 -4.70 -0.31 18.18
CA SER A 65 -5.45 -1.53 18.55
C SER A 65 -4.70 -2.83 18.25
N TYR A 66 -3.65 -2.81 17.42
CA TYR A 66 -2.85 -4.00 17.11
C TYR A 66 -1.40 -3.83 17.54
N THR A 67 -1.06 -4.47 18.66
CA THR A 67 0.26 -4.48 19.29
C THR A 67 0.73 -5.91 19.50
N SER A 68 1.96 -6.07 20.00
CA SER A 68 2.50 -7.38 20.38
C SER A 68 1.74 -8.08 21.51
N GLN A 69 0.90 -7.35 22.27
CA GLN A 69 0.15 -7.86 23.41
C GLN A 69 -1.32 -8.17 23.09
N THR A 70 -1.79 -7.76 21.92
CA THR A 70 -3.18 -7.96 21.49
C THR A 70 -3.28 -9.14 20.53
N GLU A 71 -4.44 -9.78 20.47
CA GLU A 71 -4.72 -10.78 19.44
C GLU A 71 -4.64 -10.18 18.03
N LYS A 72 -4.47 -11.04 17.03
CA LYS A 72 -4.45 -10.63 15.63
C LYS A 72 -5.76 -9.93 15.27
N GLN A 73 -5.66 -8.74 14.69
CA GLN A 73 -6.80 -7.97 14.21
C GLN A 73 -6.82 -7.91 12.68
N PRO A 74 -7.16 -9.01 11.98
CA PRO A 74 -7.11 -9.04 10.52
C PRO A 74 -7.99 -7.95 9.88
N LYS A 75 -9.12 -7.60 10.51
CA LYS A 75 -10.05 -6.58 10.04
C LYS A 75 -9.39 -5.22 9.81
N LEU A 76 -8.32 -4.88 10.54
CA LEU A 76 -7.62 -3.61 10.36
C LEU A 76 -6.95 -3.51 8.98
N LEU A 77 -6.36 -4.59 8.49
CA LEU A 77 -5.79 -4.61 7.15
C LEU A 77 -6.89 -4.68 6.09
N HIS A 78 -7.93 -5.50 6.33
CA HIS A 78 -9.04 -5.64 5.38
C HIS A 78 -9.75 -4.30 5.16
N ALA A 79 -10.03 -3.52 6.21
CA ALA A 79 -10.65 -2.21 6.07
C ALA A 79 -9.85 -1.25 5.17
N VAL A 80 -8.52 -1.29 5.26
CA VAL A 80 -7.64 -0.50 4.39
C VAL A 80 -7.67 -0.98 2.95
N VAL A 81 -7.55 -2.29 2.73
CA VAL A 81 -7.59 -2.88 1.38
C VAL A 81 -8.94 -2.63 0.72
N ASP A 82 -10.05 -2.91 1.40
CA ASP A 82 -11.42 -2.72 0.91
C ASP A 82 -11.66 -1.25 0.51
N HIS A 83 -11.19 -0.30 1.34
CA HIS A 83 -11.30 1.13 1.03
C HIS A 83 -10.49 1.51 -0.21
N LEU A 84 -9.22 1.09 -0.29
CA LEU A 84 -8.36 1.39 -1.43
C LEU A 84 -8.85 0.73 -2.74
N GLU A 85 -9.51 -0.43 -2.66
CA GLU A 85 -10.23 -1.04 -3.78
C GLU A 85 -11.45 -0.19 -4.18
N SER A 86 -12.23 0.29 -3.20
CA SER A 86 -13.44 1.09 -3.45
C SER A 86 -13.18 2.42 -4.16
N VAL A 87 -12.02 3.04 -3.91
CA VAL A 87 -11.59 4.29 -4.58
C VAL A 87 -10.81 4.02 -5.87
N GLY A 88 -10.67 2.75 -6.26
CA GLY A 88 -9.98 2.33 -7.48
C GLY A 88 -8.46 2.46 -7.44
N PHE A 89 -7.86 2.61 -6.24
CA PHE A 89 -6.40 2.65 -6.09
C PHE A 89 -5.79 1.24 -6.15
N VAL A 90 -6.41 0.26 -5.51
CA VAL A 90 -6.06 -1.16 -5.65
C VAL A 90 -7.01 -1.80 -6.67
N THR A 91 -6.46 -2.45 -7.69
CA THR A 91 -7.27 -3.01 -8.80
C THR A 91 -7.32 -4.53 -8.82
N ASP A 92 -6.30 -5.21 -8.29
CA ASP A 92 -6.19 -6.67 -8.32
C ASP A 92 -5.45 -7.18 -7.06
N THR A 93 -5.91 -8.30 -6.48
CA THR A 93 -5.26 -8.96 -5.33
C THR A 93 -4.46 -10.19 -5.76
N LEU A 94 -3.18 -10.28 -5.38
CA LEU A 94 -2.33 -11.43 -5.75
C LEU A 94 -2.53 -12.66 -4.85
N SER A 95 -2.69 -12.45 -3.54
CA SER A 95 -2.89 -13.45 -2.49
C SER A 95 -3.89 -12.95 -1.45
N LYS A 96 -4.75 -13.85 -0.96
CA LYS A 96 -5.65 -13.62 0.16
C LYS A 96 -5.30 -14.59 1.29
#